data_AF-A0A1F4XYS9-F1
#
_entry.id   AF-A0A1F4XYS9-F1
#
_cell.length_a   1.000
_cell.length_b   1.000
_cell.length_c   1.000
_cell.angle_alpha   90.00
_cell.angle_beta   90.00
_cell.angle_gamma   90.00
#
_symmetry.space_group_name_H-M   'P 1'
#
loop_
_entity.id
_entity.type
_entity.pdbx_description
1 polymer ?
#
loop_
_entity_poly.entity_id
_entity_poly.type
_entity_poly.pdbx_seq_one_letter_code
_entity_poly.pdbx_strand_id
1 'polypeptide(L)'
;MNGGGLHHLYTRKRVSKKLEPYPSRSALKRLLDRIMYAVAVVAPLALVPQTVQLYTLKNADGLALSTWAILTAVNCMWALYGLVHREMPIIITNVALIVLNCSIVVGILLYS
;
A
#
# COMPACT_ATOMS: atom_id res chain seq x y z
N MET A 1 10.85 -22.65 -48.34
CA MET A 1 10.42 -21.38 -47.71
C MET A 1 9.03 -21.63 -47.09
N ASN A 2 8.96 -21.98 -45.80
CA ASN A 2 7.72 -22.48 -45.17
C ASN A 2 7.03 -21.38 -44.35
N GLY A 3 5.76 -21.10 -44.68
CA GLY A 3 4.91 -20.02 -44.15
C GLY A 3 4.44 -20.14 -42.69
N GLY A 4 5.20 -20.83 -41.82
CA GLY A 4 4.82 -21.03 -40.40
C GLY A 4 4.95 -19.78 -39.51
N GLY A 5 5.76 -18.79 -39.91
CA GLY A 5 5.99 -17.58 -39.11
C GLY A 5 4.82 -16.59 -39.10
N LEU A 6 4.01 -16.57 -40.16
CA LEU A 6 2.89 -15.62 -40.30
C LEU A 6 1.75 -15.93 -39.32
N HIS A 7 1.47 -17.21 -39.07
CA HIS A 7 0.38 -17.63 -38.19
C HIS A 7 0.58 -17.12 -36.75
N HIS A 8 1.81 -17.14 -36.24
CA HIS A 8 2.14 -16.65 -34.90
C HIS A 8 1.98 -15.12 -34.76
N LEU A 9 2.22 -14.36 -35.85
CA LEU A 9 2.06 -12.91 -35.87
C LEU A 9 0.58 -12.48 -35.81
N TYR A 10 -0.31 -13.22 -36.50
CA TYR A 10 -1.75 -12.97 -36.44
C TYR A 10 -2.34 -13.29 -35.06
N THR A 11 -1.87 -14.36 -34.41
CA THR A 11 -2.29 -14.72 -33.04
C THR A 11 -1.86 -13.66 -32.03
N ARG A 12 -0.61 -13.16 -32.11
CA ARG A 12 -0.15 -12.05 -31.25
C ARG A 12 -0.96 -10.77 -31.45
N LYS A 13 -1.29 -10.40 -32.70
CA LYS A 13 -2.13 -9.22 -32.99
C LYS A 13 -3.54 -9.36 -32.42
N ARG A 14 -4.17 -10.54 -32.50
CA ARG A 14 -5.52 -10.77 -31.95
C ARG A 14 -5.55 -10.75 -30.42
N VAL A 15 -4.55 -11.35 -29.78
CA VAL A 15 -4.40 -11.34 -28.32
C VAL A 15 -4.10 -9.93 -27.82
N SER A 16 -3.18 -9.21 -28.47
CA SER A 16 -2.86 -7.79 -28.17
C SER A 16 -4.05 -6.86 -28.37
N LYS A 17 -4.96 -7.13 -29.31
CA LYS A 17 -6.17 -6.31 -29.52
C LYS A 17 -7.18 -6.42 -28.37
N LYS A 18 -7.14 -7.52 -27.59
CA LYS A 18 -7.95 -7.70 -26.37
C LYS A 18 -7.26 -7.19 -25.09
N LEU A 19 -5.97 -6.90 -25.16
CA LEU A 19 -5.22 -6.35 -24.04
C LEU A 19 -5.33 -4.81 -24.10
N GLU A 20 -5.72 -4.17 -23.00
CA GLU A 20 -5.65 -2.71 -22.93
C GLU A 20 -4.18 -2.27 -23.12
N PRO A 21 -3.89 -1.28 -23.99
CA PRO A 21 -2.54 -0.78 -24.14
C PRO A 21 -2.08 -0.13 -22.82
N TYR A 22 -0.89 -0.50 -22.36
CA TYR A 22 -0.19 0.20 -21.29
C TYR A 22 0.44 1.47 -21.90
N PRO A 23 0.07 2.70 -21.49
CA PRO A 23 -0.84 3.08 -20.40
C PRO A 23 -2.31 3.21 -20.83
N SER A 24 -3.23 2.82 -19.94
CA SER A 24 -4.69 2.79 -20.19
C SER A 24 -5.28 4.19 -20.49
N ARG A 25 -6.15 4.29 -21.49
CA ARG A 25 -6.73 5.57 -22.00
C ARG A 25 -7.79 6.22 -21.07
N SER A 26 -8.14 5.62 -19.94
CA SER A 26 -9.20 6.12 -19.05
C SER A 26 -8.67 7.23 -18.13
N ALA A 27 -9.25 8.43 -18.24
CA ALA A 27 -8.92 9.56 -17.36
C ALA A 27 -9.15 9.23 -15.87
N LEU A 28 -10.12 8.35 -15.57
CA LEU A 28 -10.41 7.88 -14.22
C LEU A 28 -9.25 7.06 -13.64
N LYS A 29 -8.66 6.14 -14.41
CA LYS A 29 -7.52 5.32 -13.96
C LYS A 29 -6.31 6.21 -13.63
N ARG A 30 -6.01 7.18 -14.51
CA ARG A 30 -4.93 8.16 -14.27
C ARG A 30 -5.17 9.07 -13.06
N LEU A 31 -6.43 9.44 -12.80
CA LEU A 31 -6.81 10.21 -11.62
C LEU A 31 -6.62 9.37 -10.35
N LEU A 32 -7.11 8.12 -10.36
CA LEU A 32 -6.94 7.18 -9.27
C LEU A 32 -5.45 6.98 -8.95
N ASP A 33 -4.60 6.74 -9.94
CA ASP A 33 -3.17 6.56 -9.74
C ASP A 33 -2.54 7.75 -8.99
N ARG A 34 -2.87 8.98 -9.39
CA ARG A 34 -2.41 10.20 -8.71
C ARG A 34 -2.93 10.31 -7.28
N ILE A 35 -4.19 9.96 -7.05
CA ILE A 35 -4.79 9.94 -5.71
C ILE A 35 -4.08 8.93 -4.84
N MET A 36 -3.74 7.75 -5.35
CA MET A 36 -3.04 6.71 -4.59
C MET A 36 -1.67 7.18 -4.09
N TYR A 37 -0.93 7.95 -4.90
CA TYR A 37 0.32 8.58 -4.43
C TYR A 37 0.08 9.58 -3.29
N ALA A 38 -1.00 10.37 -3.33
CA ALA A 38 -1.33 11.30 -2.25
C ALA A 38 -1.78 10.55 -0.99
N VAL A 39 -2.63 9.54 -1.14
CA VAL A 39 -3.10 8.67 -0.04
C VAL A 39 -1.92 8.01 0.66
N ALA A 40 -0.89 7.61 -0.09
CA ALA A 40 0.29 6.97 0.48
C ALA A 40 1.03 7.83 1.52
N VAL A 41 0.89 9.15 1.43
CA VAL A 41 1.46 10.11 2.39
C VAL A 41 0.43 10.51 3.44
N VAL A 42 -0.81 10.76 3.03
CA VAL A 42 -1.87 11.25 3.93
C VAL A 42 -2.26 10.22 4.99
N ALA A 43 -2.33 8.93 4.64
CA ALA A 43 -2.77 7.90 5.58
C ALA A 43 -1.83 7.76 6.80
N PRO A 44 -0.49 7.66 6.65
CA PRO A 44 0.42 7.69 7.79
C PRO A 44 0.37 9.02 8.56
N LEU A 45 0.25 10.15 7.87
CA LEU A 45 0.16 11.47 8.54
C LEU A 45 -1.07 11.59 9.44
N ALA A 46 -2.20 10.97 9.06
CA ALA A 46 -3.40 10.95 9.89
C ALA A 46 -3.20 10.19 11.22
N LEU A 47 -2.20 9.32 11.31
CA LEU A 47 -1.87 8.55 12.51
C LEU A 47 -0.88 9.29 13.44
N VAL A 48 -0.23 10.34 12.95
CA VAL A 48 0.72 11.15 13.73
C VAL A 48 0.04 11.82 14.94
N PRO A 49 -1.13 12.49 14.82
CA PRO A 49 -1.81 13.09 15.98
C PRO A 49 -2.11 12.09 17.09
N GLN A 50 -2.56 10.88 16.74
CA GLN A 50 -2.82 9.80 17.71
C GLN A 50 -1.54 9.40 18.45
N THR A 51 -0.43 9.28 17.73
CA THR A 51 0.88 8.96 18.31
C THR A 51 1.33 10.09 19.25
N VAL A 52 1.26 11.35 18.80
CA VAL A 52 1.63 12.51 19.60
C VAL A 52 0.78 12.60 20.87
N GLN A 53 -0.53 12.38 20.77
CA GLN A 53 -1.44 12.40 21.92
C GLN A 53 -1.03 11.37 22.98
N LEU A 54 -0.71 10.14 22.57
CA LEU A 54 -0.27 9.07 23.47
C LEU A 54 0.98 9.48 24.27
N TYR A 55 2.01 10.00 23.60
CA TYR A 55 3.26 10.41 24.25
C TYR A 55 3.13 11.72 25.05
N THR A 56 2.17 12.57 24.71
CA THR A 56 1.93 13.85 25.40
C THR A 56 1.12 13.64 26.67
N LEU A 57 0.01 12.91 26.57
CA LEU A 57 -0.86 12.63 27.71
C LEU A 57 -0.29 11.53 28.61
N LYS A 58 0.65 10.73 28.12
CA LYS A 58 1.23 9.57 28.81
C LYS A 58 0.13 8.68 29.39
N ASN A 59 -0.94 8.53 28.62
CA ASN A 59 -2.09 7.72 28.98
C ASN A 59 -2.47 6.86 27.77
N ALA A 60 -2.42 5.56 27.95
CA ALA A 60 -2.83 4.56 26.97
C ALA A 60 -4.27 4.03 27.17
N ASP A 61 -5.02 4.57 28.14
CA ASP A 61 -6.40 4.22 28.43
C ASP A 61 -7.27 4.31 27.17
N GLY A 62 -7.90 3.20 26.81
CA GLY A 62 -8.73 3.07 25.60
C GLY A 62 -7.99 2.57 24.36
N LEU A 63 -6.67 2.39 24.41
CA LEU A 63 -5.91 1.76 23.33
C LEU A 63 -5.64 0.29 23.63
N ALA A 64 -6.24 -0.61 22.85
CA ALA A 64 -6.00 -2.04 22.97
C ALA A 64 -4.67 -2.44 22.32
N LEU A 65 -3.72 -2.97 23.10
CA LEU A 65 -2.43 -3.48 22.62
C LEU A 65 -2.59 -4.48 21.47
N SER A 66 -3.57 -5.38 21.58
CA SER A 66 -3.85 -6.40 20.57
C SER A 66 -4.21 -5.80 19.21
N THR A 67 -5.00 -4.72 19.19
CA THR A 67 -5.36 -4.01 17.96
C THR A 67 -4.11 -3.50 17.23
N TRP A 68 -3.23 -2.79 17.94
CA TRP A 68 -2.03 -2.21 17.34
C TRP A 68 -0.99 -3.25 16.93
N ALA A 69 -0.87 -4.36 17.68
CA ALA A 69 -0.04 -5.49 17.32
C ALA A 69 -0.53 -6.19 16.04
N ILE A 70 -1.83 -6.48 15.94
CA ILE A 70 -2.44 -7.10 14.76
C ILE A 70 -2.30 -6.18 13.54
N LEU A 71 -2.57 -4.87 13.69
CA LEU A 71 -2.41 -3.90 12.60
C LEU A 71 -0.95 -3.84 12.11
N THR A 72 0.03 -3.95 13.00
CA THR A 72 1.45 -4.04 12.63
C THR A 72 1.70 -5.28 11.77
N ALA A 73 1.23 -6.46 12.20
CA ALA A 73 1.39 -7.70 11.43
C ALA A 73 0.70 -7.65 10.06
N VAL A 74 -0.50 -7.07 10.00
CA VAL A 74 -1.25 -6.86 8.75
C VAL A 74 -0.49 -5.93 7.81
N ASN A 75 0.04 -4.82 8.29
CA ASN A 75 0.83 -3.90 7.46
C ASN A 75 2.14 -4.54 6.99
N CYS A 76 2.76 -5.43 7.78
CA CYS A 76 3.90 -6.23 7.31
C CYS A 76 3.52 -7.12 6.12
N MET A 77 2.37 -7.78 6.16
CA MET A 77 1.87 -8.59 5.04
C MET A 77 1.59 -7.73 3.81
N TRP A 78 1.01 -6.54 3.99
CA TRP A 78 0.77 -5.60 2.88
C TRP A 78 2.06 -5.02 2.29
N ALA A 79 3.06 -4.72 3.11
CA ALA A 79 4.36 -4.28 2.63
C ALA A 79 5.05 -5.38 1.80
N LEU A 80 4.98 -6.64 2.26
CA LEU A 80 5.48 -7.78 1.51
C LEU A 80 4.71 -7.97 0.18
N TYR A 81 3.39 -7.85 0.21
CA TYR A 81 2.55 -7.90 -0.98
C TYR A 81 2.95 -6.81 -1.99
N GLY A 82 3.11 -5.56 -1.53
CA GLY A 82 3.55 -4.44 -2.36
C GLY A 82 4.93 -4.68 -2.97
N LEU A 83 5.86 -5.29 -2.21
CA LEU A 83 7.19 -5.64 -2.69
C LEU A 83 7.14 -6.66 -3.84
N VAL A 84 6.33 -7.72 -3.68
CA VAL A 84 6.15 -8.76 -4.71
C VAL A 84 5.55 -8.17 -5.99
N HIS A 85 4.60 -7.24 -5.87
CA HIS A 85 3.91 -6.62 -7.01
C HIS A 85 4.61 -5.36 -7.55
N ARG A 86 5.71 -4.93 -6.92
CA ARG A 86 6.46 -3.69 -7.24
C ARG A 86 5.62 -2.41 -7.20
N GLU A 87 4.63 -2.37 -6.30
CA GLU A 87 3.73 -1.24 -6.12
C GLU A 87 4.25 -0.28 -5.05
N MET A 88 5.07 0.70 -5.47
CA MET A 88 5.75 1.64 -4.55
C MET A 88 4.82 2.38 -3.59
N PRO A 89 3.64 2.89 -3.99
CA PRO A 89 2.74 3.58 -3.07
C PRO A 89 2.31 2.69 -1.90
N ILE A 90 2.01 1.41 -2.17
CA ILE A 90 1.59 0.45 -1.15
C ILE A 90 2.74 0.19 -0.17
N ILE A 91 3.96 0.00 -0.68
CA ILE A 91 5.14 -0.25 0.17
C ILE A 91 5.38 0.94 1.11
N ILE A 92 5.45 2.16 0.57
CA ILE A 92 5.73 3.38 1.35
C ILE A 92 4.69 3.57 2.46
N THR A 93 3.41 3.44 2.11
CA THR A 93 2.30 3.59 3.07
C THR A 93 2.43 2.60 4.21
N ASN A 94 2.59 1.31 3.90
CA ASN A 94 2.58 0.26 4.90
C ASN A 94 3.83 0.28 5.77
N VAL A 95 5.00 0.60 5.21
CA VAL A 95 6.23 0.79 6.00
C VAL A 95 6.09 1.95 6.98
N ALA A 96 5.54 3.09 6.54
CA ALA A 96 5.31 4.23 7.43
C ALA A 96 4.30 3.88 8.54
N LEU A 97 3.22 3.17 8.23
CA LEU A 97 2.25 2.70 9.22
C LEU A 97 2.85 1.68 10.19
N ILE A 98 3.73 0.78 9.76
CA ILE A 98 4.44 -0.15 10.66
C ILE A 98 5.23 0.64 11.70
N VAL A 99 6.00 1.66 11.29
CA VAL A 99 6.80 2.47 12.22
C VAL A 99 5.91 3.16 13.25
N LEU A 100 4.80 3.76 12.83
CA LEU A 100 3.87 4.45 13.71
C LEU A 100 3.12 3.47 14.64
N ASN A 101 2.65 2.34 14.12
CA ASN A 101 1.99 1.32 14.94
C ASN A 101 2.94 0.74 15.98
N CYS A 102 4.19 0.45 15.63
CA CYS A 102 5.22 0.03 16.58
C CYS A 102 5.47 1.09 17.64
N SER A 103 5.53 2.38 17.26
CA SER A 103 5.65 3.48 18.21
C SER A 103 4.47 3.53 19.19
N ILE A 104 3.25 3.28 18.71
CA ILE A 104 2.05 3.21 19.55
C ILE A 104 2.09 1.99 20.47
N VAL A 105 2.48 0.80 19.98
CA VAL A 105 2.66 -0.40 20.80
C VAL A 105 3.63 -0.14 21.94
N VAL A 106 4.78 0.48 21.65
CA VAL A 106 5.76 0.87 22.68
C VAL A 106 5.15 1.87 23.66
N GLY A 107 4.43 2.89 23.17
CA GLY A 107 3.77 3.88 24.02
C GLY A 107 2.72 3.25 24.94
N ILE A 108 1.95 2.26 24.46
CA ILE A 108 1.01 1.51 25.28
C ILE A 108 1.74 0.75 26.38
N LEU A 109 2.84 0.05 26.06
CA LEU A 109 3.60 -0.70 27.06
C LEU A 109 4.27 0.20 28.12
N LEU A 110 4.59 1.45 27.78
CA LEU A 110 5.21 2.40 28.69
C LEU A 110 4.22 3.17 29.57
N TYR A 111 2.99 3.37 29.08
CA TYR A 111 1.97 4.23 29.70
C TYR A 111 0.67 3.48 30.02
N SER A 112 0.74 2.16 30.13
CA SER A 112 -0.32 1.26 30.62
C SER A 112 -0.21 1.04 32.13
#